data_AF-A0A1H8PVD0-F1
#
_entry.id   AF-A0A1H8PVD0-F1
#
_cell.length_a   1.000
_cell.length_b   1.000
_cell.length_c   1.000
_cell.angle_alpha   90.00
_cell.angle_beta   90.00
_cell.angle_gamma   90.00
#
_symmetry.space_group_name_H-M   'P 1'
#
loop_
_entity.id
_entity.type
_entity.pdbx_description
1 polymer ?
#
loop_
_entity_poly.entity_id
_entity_poly.type
_entity_poly.pdbx_seq_one_letter_code
_entity_poly.pdbx_strand_id
1 'polypeptide(L)'
;MKFNSCGRIIPDGSKYCMYCGSEARMELSCSHCGFKAIPSEALFCPVCGMRLTLKVDDCWDNLKIGDYYYSDGSFSTHLDQLKTCVGIVFSLETTAEEKKHGWTHGQIVALEDAGGERCQWGPRGSLLTTHVDEWRDVRKDKDGYLYSNSIYASKYEAFAAARKYSALLPSGKTSGWYLPSVGQWVEIIEKLGQVLIKGYGGYFGVDKEEWKPKLAFLNLSDVFYWTSLQRDSLDSWCVSFNLNGCVYTTSCCMHYRVRSV
;
A
#
# COMPACT_ATOMS: atom_id res chain seq x y z
N MET A 1 2.14 -30.45 -12.58
CA MET A 1 3.22 -30.62 -13.60
C MET A 1 3.41 -32.10 -13.98
N LYS A 2 3.75 -32.44 -15.23
CA LYS A 2 4.08 -33.82 -15.67
C LYS A 2 5.58 -34.08 -15.49
N PHE A 3 5.95 -35.16 -14.82
CA PHE A 3 7.33 -35.45 -14.47
C PHE A 3 8.10 -36.13 -15.60
N ASN A 4 9.28 -35.63 -15.97
CA ASN A 4 10.05 -36.14 -17.13
C ASN A 4 10.52 -37.59 -16.95
N SER A 5 10.84 -38.01 -15.72
CA SER A 5 11.39 -39.36 -15.47
C SER A 5 10.33 -40.48 -15.48
N CYS A 6 9.11 -40.22 -15.01
CA CYS A 6 8.08 -41.25 -14.85
C CYS A 6 6.75 -40.94 -15.55
N GLY A 7 6.64 -39.76 -16.19
CA GLY A 7 5.45 -39.34 -16.94
C GLY A 7 4.18 -39.09 -16.12
N ARG A 8 4.25 -39.19 -14.79
CA ARG A 8 3.11 -39.00 -13.88
C ARG A 8 2.88 -37.51 -13.59
N ILE A 9 1.64 -37.15 -13.35
CA ILE A 9 1.25 -35.79 -12.95
C ILE A 9 1.37 -35.68 -11.43
N ILE A 10 2.05 -34.63 -10.96
CA ILE A 10 2.23 -34.32 -9.54
C ILE A 10 1.74 -32.89 -9.23
N PRO A 11 1.41 -32.60 -7.96
CA PRO A 11 1.08 -31.25 -7.50
C PRO A 11 2.20 -30.25 -7.82
N ASP A 12 1.83 -29.04 -8.23
CA ASP A 12 2.79 -27.99 -8.55
C ASP A 12 3.59 -27.58 -7.30
N GLY A 13 4.91 -27.38 -7.46
CA GLY A 13 5.84 -27.06 -6.37
C GLY A 13 6.42 -28.26 -5.60
N SER A 14 6.10 -29.50 -5.99
CA SER A 14 6.66 -30.71 -5.35
C SER A 14 8.16 -30.87 -5.67
N LYS A 15 9.03 -30.95 -4.66
CA LYS A 15 10.48 -31.15 -4.81
C LYS A 15 10.89 -32.57 -5.24
N TYR A 16 10.05 -33.55 -4.94
CA TYR A 16 10.31 -34.95 -5.28
C TYR A 16 9.04 -35.58 -5.86
N CYS A 17 9.21 -36.43 -6.87
CA CYS A 17 8.10 -37.22 -7.38
C CYS A 17 7.72 -38.29 -6.35
N MET A 18 6.50 -38.21 -5.83
CA MET A 18 5.98 -39.18 -4.85
C MET A 18 5.83 -40.62 -5.39
N TYR A 19 5.93 -40.81 -6.72
CA TYR A 19 5.77 -42.11 -7.37
C TYR A 19 7.08 -42.80 -7.73
N CYS A 20 8.16 -42.05 -7.97
CA CYS A 20 9.44 -42.62 -8.42
C CYS A 20 10.66 -42.14 -7.61
N GLY A 21 10.47 -41.27 -6.61
CA GLY A 21 11.54 -40.76 -5.74
C GLY A 21 12.53 -39.80 -6.42
N SER A 22 12.36 -39.51 -7.71
CA SER A 22 13.25 -38.61 -8.46
C SER A 22 12.99 -37.13 -8.11
N GLU A 23 14.06 -36.34 -8.03
CA GLU A 23 14.00 -34.91 -7.69
C GLU A 23 13.46 -34.07 -8.86
N ALA A 24 12.56 -33.15 -8.53
CA ALA A 24 11.89 -32.25 -9.46
C ALA A 24 12.80 -31.06 -9.77
N ARG A 25 13.73 -31.24 -10.70
CA ARG A 25 14.50 -30.11 -11.21
C ARG A 25 13.60 -29.31 -12.14
N MET A 26 12.97 -28.26 -11.62
CA MET A 26 12.36 -27.23 -12.46
C MET A 26 13.47 -26.54 -13.24
N GLU A 27 13.54 -26.82 -14.52
CA GLU A 27 14.50 -26.23 -15.45
C GLU A 27 14.20 -24.74 -15.61
N LEU A 28 14.91 -23.88 -14.86
CA LEU A 28 14.91 -22.45 -15.12
C LEU A 28 15.57 -22.18 -16.47
N SER A 29 14.95 -21.34 -17.29
CA SER A 29 15.49 -20.90 -18.58
C SER A 29 15.90 -19.43 -18.58
N CYS A 30 17.10 -19.12 -19.09
CA CYS A 30 17.57 -17.74 -19.27
C CYS A 30 16.75 -17.06 -20.37
N SER A 31 16.14 -15.93 -20.07
CA SER A 31 15.36 -15.13 -21.04
C SER A 31 16.22 -14.50 -22.13
N HIS A 32 17.51 -14.29 -21.90
CA HIS A 32 18.40 -13.63 -22.87
C HIS A 32 19.09 -14.61 -23.82
N CYS A 33 19.65 -15.71 -23.32
CA CYS A 33 20.37 -16.68 -24.15
C CYS A 33 19.64 -18.00 -24.35
N GLY A 34 18.46 -18.18 -23.74
CA GLY A 34 17.64 -19.39 -23.89
C GLY A 34 18.18 -20.64 -23.19
N PHE A 35 19.23 -20.52 -22.37
CA PHE A 35 19.82 -21.66 -21.66
C PHE A 35 18.86 -22.24 -20.61
N LYS A 36 18.56 -23.54 -20.65
CA LYS A 36 17.45 -24.17 -19.90
C LYS A 36 17.85 -25.00 -18.67
N ALA A 37 19.15 -25.09 -18.36
CA ALA A 37 19.66 -25.92 -17.26
C ALA A 37 20.24 -25.06 -16.13
N ILE A 38 19.50 -24.04 -15.71
CA ILE A 38 19.92 -23.14 -14.64
C ILE A 38 19.61 -23.76 -13.26
N PRO A 39 20.59 -23.87 -12.35
CA PRO A 39 20.34 -24.24 -10.95
C PRO A 39 19.42 -23.23 -10.27
N SER A 40 18.49 -23.68 -9.43
CA SER A 40 17.52 -22.83 -8.74
C SER A 40 18.13 -21.73 -7.87
N GLU A 41 19.37 -21.93 -7.42
CA GLU A 41 20.15 -21.05 -6.56
C GLU A 41 21.10 -20.11 -7.34
N ALA A 42 21.17 -20.23 -8.67
CA ALA A 42 22.11 -19.45 -9.48
C ALA A 42 21.72 -17.96 -9.56
N LEU A 43 22.64 -17.08 -9.14
CA LEU A 43 22.51 -15.62 -9.23
C LEU A 43 22.74 -15.10 -10.67
N PHE A 44 23.50 -15.82 -11.48
CA PHE A 44 23.90 -15.43 -12.83
C PHE A 44 23.83 -16.60 -13.80
N CYS A 45 23.52 -16.29 -15.05
CA CYS A 45 23.46 -17.24 -16.13
C CYS A 45 24.86 -17.77 -16.39
N PRO A 46 25.09 -19.08 -16.29
CA PRO A 46 26.43 -19.64 -16.48
C PRO A 46 26.94 -19.48 -17.92
N VAL A 47 26.05 -19.17 -18.88
CA VAL A 47 26.40 -19.01 -20.30
C VAL A 47 26.64 -17.56 -20.69
N CYS A 48 25.73 -16.65 -20.35
CA CYS A 48 25.82 -15.25 -20.81
C CYS A 48 26.18 -14.26 -19.70
N GLY A 49 26.33 -14.70 -18.46
CA GLY A 49 26.65 -13.82 -17.33
C GLY A 49 25.49 -12.91 -16.89
N MET A 50 24.32 -12.98 -17.55
CA MET A 50 23.14 -12.22 -17.14
C MET A 50 22.69 -12.62 -15.74
N ARG A 51 22.47 -11.65 -14.86
CA ARG A 51 21.90 -11.89 -13.54
C ARG A 51 20.52 -12.56 -13.67
N LEU A 52 20.36 -13.72 -13.06
CA LEU A 52 19.14 -14.55 -13.10
C LEU A 52 18.24 -14.33 -11.89
N THR A 53 18.83 -13.90 -10.78
CA THR A 53 18.07 -13.59 -9.58
C THR A 53 17.38 -12.26 -9.75
N LEU A 54 16.05 -12.33 -9.87
CA LEU A 54 15.24 -11.51 -8.99
C LEU A 54 15.34 -12.15 -7.60
N LYS A 55 16.36 -11.76 -6.79
CA LYS A 55 16.08 -11.79 -5.35
C LYS A 55 14.91 -10.84 -5.19
N VAL A 56 13.94 -11.19 -4.37
CA VAL A 56 12.82 -10.29 -4.05
C VAL A 56 13.35 -8.93 -3.59
N ASP A 57 14.60 -8.85 -3.11
CA ASP A 57 15.25 -7.60 -2.73
C ASP A 57 15.83 -6.80 -3.93
N ASP A 58 16.25 -7.46 -5.02
CA ASP A 58 16.81 -6.80 -6.22
C ASP A 58 15.73 -6.25 -7.17
N CYS A 59 14.47 -6.61 -6.98
CA CYS A 59 13.40 -6.05 -7.82
C CYS A 59 13.00 -4.65 -7.38
N TRP A 60 13.11 -4.31 -6.08
CA TRP A 60 12.66 -3.04 -5.52
C TRP A 60 13.41 -1.80 -6.03
N ASP A 61 14.63 -1.95 -6.57
CA ASP A 61 15.34 -0.85 -7.24
C ASP A 61 14.56 -0.30 -8.45
N ASN A 62 13.64 -1.08 -9.00
CA ASN A 62 12.77 -0.66 -10.11
C ASN A 62 11.39 -0.18 -9.64
N LEU A 63 11.11 -0.19 -8.33
CA LEU A 63 9.82 0.25 -7.78
C LEU A 63 9.61 1.74 -8.06
N LYS A 64 8.44 2.07 -8.57
CA LYS A 64 8.06 3.45 -8.91
C LYS A 64 6.74 3.82 -8.28
N ILE A 65 6.58 5.12 -8.07
CA ILE A 65 5.29 5.71 -7.73
C ILE A 65 4.30 5.41 -8.86
N GLY A 66 3.12 4.89 -8.49
CA GLY A 66 2.08 4.48 -9.41
C GLY A 66 2.16 3.00 -9.82
N ASP A 67 3.19 2.25 -9.41
CA ASP A 67 3.23 0.80 -9.64
C ASP A 67 2.10 0.09 -8.90
N TYR A 68 1.60 -0.98 -9.50
CA TYR A 68 0.59 -1.87 -8.93
C TYR A 68 1.25 -2.87 -7.99
N TYR A 69 0.70 -3.02 -6.78
CA TYR A 69 1.15 -4.00 -5.80
C TYR A 69 0.12 -5.12 -5.65
N TYR A 70 0.59 -6.37 -5.62
CA TYR A 70 -0.26 -7.55 -5.67
C TYR A 70 -0.27 -8.31 -4.34
N SER A 71 -1.32 -9.11 -4.12
CA SER A 71 -1.48 -9.95 -2.93
C SER A 71 -0.36 -10.99 -2.71
N ASP A 72 0.40 -11.35 -3.76
CA ASP A 72 1.57 -12.24 -3.69
C ASP A 72 2.87 -11.50 -3.25
N GLY A 73 2.80 -10.18 -3.12
CA GLY A 73 3.91 -9.30 -2.78
C GLY A 73 4.82 -8.90 -3.94
N SER A 74 4.44 -9.24 -5.17
CA SER A 74 5.06 -8.68 -6.37
C SER A 74 4.47 -7.32 -6.72
N PHE A 75 5.10 -6.64 -7.67
CA PHE A 75 4.60 -5.39 -8.23
C PHE A 75 4.93 -5.28 -9.72
N SER A 76 4.26 -4.36 -10.41
CA SER A 76 4.56 -4.04 -11.81
C SER A 76 4.07 -2.65 -12.20
N THR A 77 4.69 -2.05 -13.22
CA THR A 77 4.26 -0.74 -13.76
C THR A 77 2.97 -0.81 -14.58
N HIS A 78 2.69 -1.95 -15.19
CA HIS A 78 1.44 -2.20 -15.90
C HIS A 78 0.61 -3.21 -15.12
N LEU A 79 -0.71 -2.99 -15.08
CA LEU A 79 -1.64 -3.88 -14.40
C LEU A 79 -1.57 -5.28 -15.02
N ASP A 80 -1.22 -6.26 -14.19
CA ASP A 80 -1.24 -7.67 -14.53
C ASP A 80 -2.63 -8.22 -14.19
N GLN A 81 -3.43 -8.47 -15.22
CA GLN A 81 -4.80 -8.98 -15.08
C GLN A 81 -4.88 -10.40 -14.51
N LEU A 82 -3.75 -11.14 -14.48
CA LEU A 82 -3.69 -12.48 -13.91
C LEU A 82 -3.42 -12.46 -12.40
N LYS A 83 -3.17 -11.28 -11.82
CA LYS A 83 -2.86 -11.11 -10.41
C LYS A 83 -3.91 -10.26 -9.70
N THR A 84 -4.14 -10.57 -8.43
CA THR A 84 -4.99 -9.74 -7.58
C THR A 84 -4.22 -8.51 -7.10
N CYS A 85 -4.48 -7.38 -7.76
CA CYS A 85 -3.97 -6.07 -7.33
C CYS A 85 -4.66 -5.66 -6.03
N VAL A 86 -3.87 -5.22 -5.04
CA VAL A 86 -4.37 -4.86 -3.70
C VAL A 86 -4.10 -3.40 -3.35
N GLY A 87 -3.20 -2.73 -4.07
CA GLY A 87 -2.91 -1.32 -3.85
C GLY A 87 -1.97 -0.73 -4.89
N ILE A 88 -1.80 0.58 -4.81
CA ILE A 88 -0.89 1.35 -5.67
C ILE A 88 0.19 1.99 -4.81
N VAL A 89 1.44 1.93 -5.28
CA VAL A 89 2.58 2.54 -4.60
C VAL A 89 2.46 4.07 -4.66
N PHE A 90 2.29 4.73 -3.53
CA PHE A 90 2.25 6.20 -3.44
C PHE A 90 3.51 6.78 -2.79
N SER A 91 4.33 5.95 -2.15
CA SER A 91 5.61 6.37 -1.58
C SER A 91 6.68 5.29 -1.75
N LEU A 92 7.91 5.71 -2.04
CA LEU A 92 9.11 4.86 -2.04
C LEU A 92 9.88 4.97 -0.72
N GLU A 93 9.27 5.62 0.27
CA GLU A 93 9.85 5.83 1.59
C GLU A 93 8.91 5.32 2.66
N THR A 94 9.50 4.91 3.77
CA THR A 94 8.81 4.52 5.00
C THR A 94 9.24 5.44 6.14
N THR A 95 8.34 5.65 7.09
CA THR A 95 8.59 6.44 8.30
C THR A 95 9.64 5.77 9.18
N ALA A 96 10.19 6.55 10.13
CA ALA A 96 11.11 6.00 11.12
C ALA A 96 10.47 4.88 11.95
N GLU A 97 9.17 4.98 12.25
CA GLU A 97 8.47 3.95 13.03
C GLU A 97 8.26 2.67 12.23
N GLU A 98 7.89 2.77 10.95
CA GLU A 98 7.78 1.61 10.05
C GLU A 98 9.14 0.91 9.86
N LYS A 99 10.22 1.68 9.71
CA LYS A 99 11.59 1.15 9.57
C LYS A 99 12.02 0.33 10.79
N LYS A 100 11.63 0.71 12.01
CA LYS A 100 11.89 -0.08 13.23
C LYS A 100 11.25 -1.47 13.19
N HIS A 101 10.19 -1.63 12.41
CA HIS A 101 9.46 -2.89 12.23
C HIS A 101 9.91 -3.67 10.97
N GLY A 102 10.97 -3.22 10.30
CA GLY A 102 11.52 -3.88 9.11
C GLY A 102 10.85 -3.51 7.79
N TRP A 103 9.92 -2.54 7.79
CA TRP A 103 9.29 -2.05 6.57
C TRP A 103 10.13 -0.92 5.98
N THR A 104 10.75 -1.15 4.83
CA THR A 104 11.80 -0.26 4.30
C THR A 104 11.55 0.26 2.89
N HIS A 105 10.70 -0.40 2.10
CA HIS A 105 10.66 -0.19 0.64
C HIS A 105 9.71 0.92 0.17
N GLY A 106 8.60 1.14 0.87
CA GLY A 106 7.59 2.09 0.43
C GLY A 106 6.22 1.84 1.06
N GLN A 107 5.22 2.54 0.54
CA GLN A 107 3.84 2.51 1.04
C GLN A 107 2.86 2.42 -0.13
N ILE A 108 1.77 1.69 0.10
CA ILE A 108 0.71 1.48 -0.88
C ILE A 108 -0.61 2.07 -0.38
N VAL A 109 -1.48 2.50 -1.28
CA VAL A 109 -2.85 2.90 -0.94
C VAL A 109 -3.82 1.85 -1.45
N ALA A 110 -4.82 1.51 -0.63
CA ALA A 110 -5.87 0.57 -0.96
C ALA A 110 -6.68 1.00 -2.20
N LEU A 111 -7.24 0.03 -2.93
CA LEU A 111 -8.06 0.29 -4.12
C LEU A 111 -9.52 0.56 -3.81
N GLU A 112 -9.99 0.17 -2.62
CA GLU A 112 -11.37 0.39 -2.16
C GLU A 112 -11.42 0.97 -0.75
N ASP A 113 -12.58 1.55 -0.40
CA ASP A 113 -12.83 2.09 0.94
C ASP A 113 -12.95 0.95 1.97
N ALA A 114 -12.42 1.19 3.17
CA ALA A 114 -12.53 0.25 4.28
C ALA A 114 -13.90 0.34 4.96
N GLY A 115 -14.47 -0.82 5.32
CA GLY A 115 -15.68 -0.89 6.14
C GLY A 115 -17.01 -0.63 5.42
N GLY A 116 -17.02 -0.33 4.12
CA GLY A 116 -18.23 -0.16 3.28
C GLY A 116 -19.09 1.07 3.60
N GLU A 117 -19.25 1.43 4.87
CA GLU A 117 -20.05 2.54 5.36
C GLU A 117 -19.20 3.66 5.99
N ARG A 118 -19.81 4.84 6.14
CA ARG A 118 -19.20 5.97 6.83
C ARG A 118 -19.20 5.73 8.33
N CYS A 119 -18.11 6.03 9.03
CA CYS A 119 -17.96 5.82 10.47
C CYS A 119 -17.44 7.06 11.18
N GLN A 120 -17.58 7.08 12.52
CA GLN A 120 -16.98 8.14 13.31
C GLN A 120 -15.46 8.06 13.27
N TRP A 121 -14.79 9.19 13.48
CA TRP A 121 -13.36 9.14 13.70
C TRP A 121 -13.06 8.44 15.03
N GLY A 122 -13.73 8.89 16.09
CA GLY A 122 -13.67 8.31 17.42
C GLY A 122 -14.39 9.16 18.47
N PRO A 123 -14.26 8.80 19.76
CA PRO A 123 -15.02 9.45 20.82
C PRO A 123 -14.63 10.92 21.00
N ARG A 124 -15.65 11.78 21.07
CA ARG A 124 -15.48 13.21 21.37
C ARG A 124 -15.01 13.40 22.81
N GLY A 125 -14.11 14.36 23.03
CA GLY A 125 -13.51 14.67 24.33
C GLY A 125 -12.33 13.78 24.71
N SER A 126 -11.86 12.92 23.80
CA SER A 126 -10.73 12.02 24.03
C SER A 126 -9.57 12.32 23.08
N LEU A 127 -8.35 12.35 23.62
CA LEU A 127 -7.13 12.44 22.81
C LEU A 127 -6.57 11.04 22.57
N LEU A 128 -6.31 10.71 21.30
CA LEU A 128 -5.66 9.45 20.95
C LEU A 128 -4.17 9.47 21.34
N THR A 129 -3.49 10.58 21.02
CA THR A 129 -2.04 10.79 21.16
C THR A 129 -1.71 12.28 20.98
N THR A 130 -0.46 12.61 20.62
CA THR A 130 -0.01 13.91 20.13
C THR A 130 -0.95 14.46 19.07
N HIS A 131 -1.27 15.74 19.19
CA HIS A 131 -2.13 16.47 18.26
C HIS A 131 -1.31 17.55 17.57
N VAL A 132 -1.71 17.88 16.34
CA VAL A 132 -1.03 18.89 15.52
C VAL A 132 -2.11 19.74 14.86
N ASP A 133 -2.10 21.05 15.15
CA ASP A 133 -3.11 22.00 14.66
C ASP A 133 -2.58 22.85 13.50
N GLU A 134 -1.26 23.02 13.40
CA GLU A 134 -0.67 23.89 12.40
C GLU A 134 -0.55 23.19 11.04
N TRP A 135 -1.21 23.73 10.00
CA TRP A 135 -1.18 23.17 8.64
C TRP A 135 0.25 22.86 8.14
N ARG A 136 1.20 23.75 8.46
CA ARG A 136 2.61 23.63 8.06
C ARG A 136 3.28 22.35 8.59
N ASP A 137 2.78 21.84 9.71
CA ASP A 137 3.31 20.70 10.44
C ASP A 137 2.50 19.44 10.10
N VAL A 138 1.17 19.51 10.08
CA VAL A 138 0.31 18.36 9.70
C VAL A 138 0.58 17.84 8.29
N ARG A 139 0.89 18.72 7.32
CA ARG A 139 1.19 18.30 5.94
C ARG A 139 2.47 17.46 5.84
N LYS A 140 3.32 17.49 6.86
CA LYS A 140 4.59 16.75 6.94
C LYS A 140 4.48 15.50 7.79
N ASP A 141 3.44 15.40 8.62
CA ASP A 141 3.19 14.27 9.49
C ASP A 141 2.83 13.04 8.65
N LYS A 142 3.68 12.01 8.69
CA LYS A 142 3.46 10.75 7.96
C LYS A 142 3.23 9.56 8.89
N ASP A 143 2.99 9.81 10.18
CA ASP A 143 3.04 8.80 11.24
C ASP A 143 1.71 8.03 11.41
N GLY A 144 0.97 7.81 10.32
CA GLY A 144 -0.30 7.09 10.37
C GLY A 144 -0.18 5.66 10.91
N TYR A 145 0.97 5.00 10.65
CA TYR A 145 1.30 3.70 11.23
C TYR A 145 1.42 3.77 12.75
N LEU A 146 2.14 4.77 13.28
CA LEU A 146 2.31 4.99 14.72
C LEU A 146 0.95 5.20 15.40
N TYR A 147 0.12 6.08 14.84
CA TYR A 147 -1.20 6.39 15.41
C TYR A 147 -2.14 5.20 15.39
N SER A 148 -2.12 4.42 14.31
CA SER A 148 -2.98 3.25 14.17
C SER A 148 -2.57 2.06 15.02
N ASN A 149 -1.30 1.99 15.42
CA ASN A 149 -0.77 0.99 16.33
C ASN A 149 -0.72 1.45 17.79
N SER A 150 -1.24 2.65 18.10
CA SER A 150 -1.47 3.07 19.48
C SER A 150 -2.39 2.09 20.21
N ILE A 151 -2.09 1.82 21.48
CA ILE A 151 -2.92 0.99 22.36
C ILE A 151 -4.37 1.52 22.51
N TYR A 152 -4.58 2.81 22.22
CA TYR A 152 -5.89 3.46 22.29
C TYR A 152 -6.67 3.39 20.98
N ALA A 153 -6.03 3.11 19.85
CA ALA A 153 -6.65 3.15 18.52
C ALA A 153 -7.81 2.15 18.35
N SER A 154 -7.85 1.08 19.16
CA SER A 154 -8.95 0.12 19.18
C SER A 154 -10.30 0.73 19.60
N LYS A 155 -10.28 1.86 20.31
CA LYS A 155 -11.48 2.60 20.73
C LYS A 155 -12.01 3.56 19.66
N TYR A 156 -11.31 3.69 18.54
CA TYR A 156 -11.62 4.66 17.49
C TYR A 156 -12.11 3.92 16.24
N GLU A 157 -13.33 4.23 15.82
CA GLU A 157 -14.02 3.50 14.75
C GLU A 157 -13.26 3.55 13.42
N ALA A 158 -12.77 4.72 13.01
CA ALA A 158 -12.03 4.88 11.76
C ALA A 158 -10.76 4.01 11.69
N PHE A 159 -10.04 3.87 12.81
CA PHE A 159 -8.85 3.04 12.90
C PHE A 159 -9.18 1.55 12.91
N ALA A 160 -10.29 1.17 13.54
CA ALA A 160 -10.80 -0.20 13.48
C ALA A 160 -11.27 -0.55 12.05
N ALA A 161 -11.92 0.38 11.36
CA ALA A 161 -12.35 0.20 9.97
C ALA A 161 -11.14 0.00 9.04
N ALA A 162 -10.11 0.86 9.13
CA ALA A 162 -8.91 0.76 8.31
C ALA A 162 -8.21 -0.60 8.45
N ARG A 163 -8.04 -1.08 9.70
CA ARG A 163 -7.42 -2.38 10.00
C ARG A 163 -8.22 -3.59 9.54
N LYS A 164 -9.54 -3.43 9.37
CA LYS A 164 -10.46 -4.48 8.90
C LYS A 164 -10.60 -4.49 7.37
N TYR A 165 -9.86 -3.66 6.64
CA TYR A 165 -9.88 -3.70 5.19
C TYR A 165 -9.50 -5.09 4.69
N SER A 166 -10.33 -5.62 3.78
CA SER A 166 -10.39 -7.07 3.50
C SER A 166 -9.35 -7.55 2.49
N ALA A 167 -8.64 -6.65 1.81
CA ALA A 167 -7.65 -7.04 0.82
C ALA A 167 -6.50 -7.79 1.51
N LEU A 168 -6.26 -9.03 1.09
CA LEU A 168 -5.23 -9.87 1.68
C LEU A 168 -3.84 -9.39 1.27
N LEU A 169 -3.00 -9.16 2.27
CA LEU A 169 -1.59 -8.80 2.09
C LEU A 169 -0.69 -10.03 2.24
N PRO A 170 0.47 -10.06 1.57
CA PRO A 170 1.41 -11.15 1.70
C PRO A 170 1.93 -11.24 3.14
N SER A 171 1.76 -12.42 3.75
CA SER A 171 2.09 -12.65 5.16
C SER A 171 3.56 -12.35 5.46
N GLY A 172 3.81 -11.56 6.52
CA GLY A 172 5.15 -11.23 7.00
C GLY A 172 5.97 -10.28 6.11
N LYS A 173 5.39 -9.74 5.03
CA LYS A 173 6.09 -8.84 4.10
C LYS A 173 5.63 -7.38 4.18
N THR A 174 4.53 -7.10 4.88
CA THR A 174 3.93 -5.77 4.98
C THR A 174 3.56 -5.44 6.41
N SER A 175 3.30 -4.16 6.66
CA SER A 175 2.84 -3.60 7.94
C SER A 175 1.41 -3.98 8.32
N GLY A 176 0.64 -4.56 7.40
CA GLY A 176 -0.82 -4.57 7.47
C GLY A 176 -1.43 -3.19 7.13
N TRP A 177 -2.76 -3.17 6.98
CA TRP A 177 -3.53 -1.97 6.66
C TRP A 177 -3.72 -1.06 7.87
N TYR A 178 -3.54 0.25 7.66
CA TYR A 178 -3.75 1.25 8.71
C TYR A 178 -4.35 2.55 8.17
N LEU A 179 -4.74 3.45 9.08
CA LEU A 179 -5.35 4.73 8.72
C LEU A 179 -4.25 5.76 8.41
N PRO A 180 -4.18 6.29 7.18
CA PRO A 180 -3.14 7.25 6.80
C PRO A 180 -3.27 8.58 7.55
N SER A 181 -2.15 9.20 7.87
CA SER A 181 -2.08 10.57 8.41
C SER A 181 -2.31 11.61 7.30
N VAL A 182 -2.35 12.89 7.69
CA VAL A 182 -2.51 14.00 6.74
C VAL A 182 -1.37 14.03 5.70
N GLY A 183 -0.11 13.93 6.12
CA GLY A 183 1.02 13.96 5.19
C GLY A 183 1.05 12.76 4.23
N GLN A 184 0.53 11.59 4.62
CA GLN A 184 0.39 10.45 3.71
C GLN A 184 -0.68 10.71 2.65
N TRP A 185 -1.82 11.31 3.04
CA TRP A 185 -2.81 11.80 2.07
C TRP A 185 -2.24 12.86 1.14
N VAL A 186 -1.46 13.82 1.66
CA VAL A 186 -0.76 14.83 0.84
C VAL A 186 0.11 14.15 -0.21
N GLU A 187 0.88 13.11 0.14
CA GLU A 187 1.67 12.37 -0.85
C GLU A 187 0.83 11.64 -1.89
N ILE A 188 -0.25 10.97 -1.49
CA ILE A 188 -1.18 10.31 -2.42
C ILE A 188 -1.69 11.33 -3.44
N ILE A 189 -2.15 12.49 -2.97
CA ILE A 189 -2.75 13.53 -3.81
C ILE A 189 -1.67 14.21 -4.69
N GLU A 190 -0.55 14.63 -4.12
CA GLU A 190 0.51 15.34 -4.85
C GLU A 190 1.21 14.44 -5.86
N LYS A 191 1.49 13.18 -5.52
CA LYS A 191 2.28 12.28 -6.39
C LYS A 191 1.41 11.54 -7.40
N LEU A 192 0.28 10.96 -6.98
CA LEU A 192 -0.60 10.21 -7.89
C LEU A 192 -1.59 11.13 -8.60
N GLY A 193 -2.14 12.11 -7.90
CA GLY A 193 -3.05 13.12 -8.47
C GLY A 193 -2.31 14.23 -9.22
N GLN A 194 -0.99 14.30 -9.11
CA GLN A 194 -0.13 15.32 -9.76
C GLN A 194 -0.64 16.74 -9.51
N VAL A 195 -1.10 17.01 -8.28
CA VAL A 195 -1.67 18.30 -7.87
C VAL A 195 -0.97 18.80 -6.63
N LEU A 196 -0.41 20.01 -6.67
CA LEU A 196 0.19 20.63 -5.48
C LEU A 196 -0.87 21.05 -4.49
N ILE A 197 -0.73 20.70 -3.21
CA ILE A 197 -1.60 21.22 -2.17
C ILE A 197 -1.04 22.57 -1.69
N LYS A 198 -1.78 23.64 -1.99
CA LYS A 198 -1.36 25.04 -1.83
C LYS A 198 -1.61 25.58 -0.42
N GLY A 199 -0.65 26.39 0.02
CA GLY A 199 -0.85 27.49 0.98
C GLY A 199 -1.40 27.11 2.35
N TYR A 200 -1.77 28.13 3.13
CA TYR A 200 -2.17 28.09 4.55
C TYR A 200 -3.49 27.32 4.85
N GLY A 201 -4.16 26.73 3.85
CA GLY A 201 -5.51 26.16 4.01
C GLY A 201 -5.75 24.79 3.40
N GLY A 202 -4.69 24.06 3.01
CA GLY A 202 -4.81 22.68 2.56
C GLY A 202 -5.61 22.47 1.27
N TYR A 203 -5.77 23.50 0.43
CA TYR A 203 -6.54 23.42 -0.81
C TYR A 203 -5.73 22.80 -1.95
N PHE A 204 -6.40 22.04 -2.81
CA PHE A 204 -5.71 21.46 -3.97
C PHE A 204 -5.52 22.55 -5.03
N GLY A 205 -4.35 22.55 -5.67
CA GLY A 205 -3.86 23.70 -6.40
C GLY A 205 -4.45 23.92 -7.79
N VAL A 206 -5.22 22.98 -8.30
CA VAL A 206 -5.87 23.02 -9.62
C VAL A 206 -7.32 22.56 -9.50
N ASP A 207 -8.12 22.80 -10.54
CA ASP A 207 -9.52 22.43 -10.55
C ASP A 207 -9.71 20.90 -10.52
N LYS A 208 -10.82 20.47 -9.94
CA LYS A 208 -11.16 19.06 -9.76
C LYS A 208 -11.06 18.24 -11.04
N GLU A 209 -11.51 18.81 -12.15
CA GLU A 209 -11.54 18.17 -13.46
C GLU A 209 -10.13 17.82 -13.98
N GLU A 210 -9.08 18.47 -13.47
CA GLU A 210 -7.69 18.16 -13.86
C GLU A 210 -7.08 17.03 -13.03
N TRP A 211 -7.32 17.00 -11.71
CA TRP A 211 -6.64 16.06 -10.81
C TRP A 211 -7.45 14.80 -10.51
N LYS A 212 -8.79 14.89 -10.46
CA LYS A 212 -9.64 13.75 -10.08
C LYS A 212 -9.55 12.58 -11.06
N PRO A 213 -9.54 12.78 -12.40
CA PRO A 213 -9.37 11.68 -13.35
C PRO A 213 -8.05 10.92 -13.16
N LYS A 214 -6.98 11.59 -12.71
CA LYS A 214 -5.68 10.97 -12.43
C LYS A 214 -5.72 10.04 -11.22
N LEU A 215 -6.71 10.17 -10.34
CA LEU A 215 -6.93 9.29 -9.19
C LEU A 215 -8.08 8.29 -9.41
N ALA A 216 -8.61 8.16 -10.63
CA ALA A 216 -9.78 7.32 -10.90
C ALA A 216 -9.57 5.84 -10.52
N PHE A 217 -8.32 5.35 -10.63
CA PHE A 217 -7.96 3.98 -10.26
C PHE A 217 -8.05 3.68 -8.75
N LEU A 218 -8.16 4.72 -7.90
CA LEU A 218 -8.37 4.54 -6.46
C LEU A 218 -9.86 4.44 -6.09
N ASN A 219 -10.78 4.58 -7.05
CA ASN A 219 -12.23 4.52 -6.80
C ASN A 219 -12.69 5.44 -5.64
N LEU A 220 -12.10 6.63 -5.54
CA LEU A 220 -12.41 7.58 -4.47
C LEU A 220 -13.74 8.29 -4.75
N SER A 221 -14.65 8.26 -3.79
CA SER A 221 -15.92 8.98 -3.86
C SER A 221 -15.75 10.48 -3.60
N ASP A 222 -16.70 11.30 -4.04
CA ASP A 222 -16.74 12.73 -3.75
C ASP A 222 -17.33 12.98 -2.36
N VAL A 223 -16.53 12.65 -1.35
CA VAL A 223 -16.90 12.68 0.05
C VAL A 223 -15.70 13.08 0.90
N PHE A 224 -15.87 13.07 2.22
CA PHE A 224 -14.79 13.23 3.16
C PHE A 224 -14.19 11.87 3.53
N TYR A 225 -12.88 11.89 3.75
CA TYR A 225 -12.07 10.77 4.19
C TYR A 225 -11.35 11.12 5.47
N TRP A 226 -11.39 10.20 6.43
CA TRP A 226 -10.65 10.35 7.67
C TRP A 226 -9.14 10.23 7.46
N THR A 227 -8.39 10.99 8.26
CA THR A 227 -6.97 10.77 8.49
C THR A 227 -6.77 10.26 9.92
N SER A 228 -5.59 9.74 10.26
CA SER A 228 -5.26 9.32 11.63
C SER A 228 -4.82 10.47 12.55
N LEU A 229 -4.75 11.70 12.04
CA LEU A 229 -4.24 12.84 12.80
C LEU A 229 -5.39 13.63 13.44
N GLN A 230 -5.29 13.83 14.75
CA GLN A 230 -6.23 14.63 15.52
C GLN A 230 -5.72 16.07 15.65
N ARG A 231 -6.64 17.05 15.64
CA ARG A 231 -6.31 18.45 15.93
C ARG A 231 -6.39 18.74 17.43
N ASP A 232 -7.46 18.27 18.06
CA ASP A 232 -7.70 18.41 19.50
C ASP A 232 -8.73 17.38 19.96
N SER A 233 -9.15 17.42 21.23
CA SER A 233 -10.10 16.44 21.79
C SER A 233 -11.48 16.40 21.11
N LEU A 234 -11.84 17.40 20.30
CA LEU A 234 -13.13 17.56 19.63
C LEU A 234 -13.03 17.29 18.13
N ASP A 235 -11.93 17.71 17.50
CA ASP A 235 -11.77 17.75 16.06
C ASP A 235 -10.63 16.85 15.53
N SER A 236 -10.86 16.25 14.37
CA SER A 236 -9.89 15.46 13.61
C SER A 236 -9.72 15.97 12.19
N TRP A 237 -8.54 15.73 11.62
CA TRP A 237 -8.24 16.08 10.24
C TRP A 237 -8.91 15.11 9.26
N CYS A 238 -9.46 15.67 8.19
CA CYS A 238 -10.07 14.95 7.09
C CYS A 238 -9.66 15.54 5.75
N VAL A 239 -9.75 14.71 4.71
CA VAL A 239 -9.56 15.12 3.32
C VAL A 239 -10.92 15.15 2.63
N SER A 240 -11.24 16.27 2.00
CA SER A 240 -12.41 16.46 1.16
C SER A 240 -12.07 16.21 -0.30
N PHE A 241 -12.86 15.37 -0.97
CA PHE A 241 -12.89 15.26 -2.44
C PHE A 241 -14.10 16.01 -3.04
N ASN A 242 -14.82 16.77 -2.23
CA ASN A 242 -15.87 17.68 -2.70
C ASN A 242 -15.26 18.93 -3.33
N LEU A 243 -15.98 19.51 -4.31
CA LEU A 243 -15.54 20.73 -5.01
C LEU A 243 -14.09 20.57 -5.50
N ASN A 244 -13.23 21.56 -5.31
CA ASN A 244 -11.83 21.50 -5.75
C ASN A 244 -10.91 20.67 -4.85
N GLY A 245 -11.41 20.09 -3.76
CA GLY A 245 -10.63 19.30 -2.82
C GLY A 245 -9.86 20.14 -1.81
N CYS A 246 -9.84 19.69 -0.56
CA CYS A 246 -9.13 20.36 0.53
C CYS A 246 -8.83 19.41 1.69
N VAL A 247 -7.92 19.82 2.57
CA VAL A 247 -7.65 19.20 3.86
C VAL A 247 -8.04 20.18 4.96
N TYR A 248 -8.87 19.75 5.90
CA TYR A 248 -9.36 20.60 6.99
C TYR A 248 -9.85 19.74 8.17
N THR A 249 -10.23 20.39 9.26
CA THR A 249 -10.67 19.72 10.49
C THR A 249 -12.17 19.76 10.68
N THR A 250 -12.70 18.73 11.31
CA THR A 250 -14.13 18.59 11.62
C THR A 250 -14.31 17.80 12.91
N SER A 251 -15.52 17.80 13.45
CA SER A 251 -15.84 17.06 14.67
C SER A 251 -15.58 15.57 14.51
N CYS A 252 -14.90 14.96 15.48
CA CYS A 252 -14.58 13.52 15.51
C CYS A 252 -15.82 12.62 15.44
N CYS A 253 -17.02 13.13 15.76
CA CYS A 253 -18.28 12.38 15.72
C CYS A 253 -19.00 12.43 14.35
N MET A 254 -18.44 13.14 13.36
CA MET A 254 -18.97 13.09 11.99
C MET A 254 -18.75 11.70 11.38
N HIS A 255 -19.51 11.35 10.35
CA HIS A 255 -19.41 10.03 9.72
C HIS A 255 -18.81 10.18 8.33
N TYR A 256 -17.56 9.74 8.15
CA TYR A 256 -16.84 9.81 6.88
C TYR A 256 -16.26 8.46 6.48
N ARG A 257 -15.76 8.39 5.23
CA ARG A 257 -15.17 7.16 4.71
C ARG A 257 -13.73 7.00 5.16
N VAL A 258 -13.24 5.78 5.06
CA VAL A 258 -11.87 5.41 5.43
C VAL A 258 -11.20 4.79 4.21
N ARG A 259 -9.99 5.25 3.92
CA ARG A 259 -9.10 4.62 2.94
C ARG A 259 -7.87 4.13 3.68
N SER A 260 -7.51 2.86 3.50
CA SER A 260 -6.33 2.29 4.15
C SER A 260 -5.08 2.47 3.31
N VAL A 261 -3.93 2.51 4.00
CA VAL A 261 -2.59 2.39 3.44
C VAL A 261 -1.80 1.28 4.13
#